data_AF-A0A959A1M1-F1
#
_entry.id   AF-A0A959A1M1-F1
#
_cell.length_a   1.000
_cell.length_b   1.000
_cell.length_c   1.000
_cell.angle_alpha   90.00
_cell.angle_beta   90.00
_cell.angle_gamma   90.00
#
_symmetry.space_group_name_H-M   'P 1'
#
loop_
_entity.id
_entity.type
_entity.pdbx_description
1 polymer ?
#
loop_
_entity_poly.entity_id
_entity_poly.type
_entity_poly.pdbx_seq_one_letter_code
_entity_poly.pdbx_strand_id
1 'polypeptide(L)' 'MKQKEEKQQEKPRIKLGANWGKLRGMIKRDFPNVTISDLQFMSRGENELIGRLQVKSGKTKSQIRDWVRNSSKII' A
#
# COMPACT_ATOMS: atom_id res chain seq x y z
N MET A 1 39.07 -4.75 -1.65
CA MET A 1 38.02 -5.34 -2.51
C MET A 1 36.75 -5.45 -1.67
N LYS A 2 35.89 -4.42 -1.70
CA LYS A 2 34.68 -4.30 -2.54
C LYS A 2 33.63 -5.40 -2.28
N GLN A 3 32.52 -4.95 -1.68
CA GLN A 3 31.14 -5.44 -1.76
C GLN A 3 30.81 -6.53 -0.73
N LYS A 4 29.75 -6.41 0.09
CA LYS A 4 28.43 -5.86 -0.24
C LYS A 4 27.88 -5.05 0.93
N GLU A 5 27.49 -3.80 0.62
CA GLU A 5 26.56 -3.04 1.42
C GLU A 5 25.27 -3.86 1.55
N GLU A 6 25.03 -4.40 2.74
CA GLU A 6 23.69 -4.75 3.17
C GLU A 6 22.94 -3.42 3.38
N LYS A 7 22.56 -2.78 2.27
CA LYS A 7 21.62 -1.67 2.27
C LYS A 7 20.33 -2.23 2.84
N GLN A 8 20.18 -2.08 4.16
CA GLN A 8 18.88 -2.11 4.82
C GLN A 8 18.00 -1.21 3.97
N GLN A 9 17.13 -1.82 3.17
CA GLN A 9 16.19 -1.10 2.34
C GLN A 9 15.37 -0.26 3.31
N GLU A 10 15.65 1.04 3.38
CA GLU A 10 14.78 2.01 4.01
C GLU A 10 13.43 1.88 3.29
N LYS A 11 12.56 1.07 3.87
CA LYS A 11 11.19 0.91 3.40
C LYS A 11 10.59 2.31 3.56
N PRO A 12 10.20 2.98 2.47
CA PRO A 12 9.58 4.28 2.59
C PRO A 12 8.37 4.09 3.49
N ARG A 13 8.38 4.70 4.68
CA ARG A 13 7.21 4.71 5.55
C ARG A 13 6.14 5.47 4.78
N ILE A 14 5.23 4.74 4.15
CA ILE A 14 4.17 5.35 3.37
C ILE A 14 3.34 6.15 4.36
N LYS A 15 3.45 7.49 4.28
CA LYS A 15 2.68 8.40 5.14
C LYS A 15 1.24 8.43 4.63
N LEU A 16 0.51 7.35 4.90
CA LEU A 16 -0.88 7.15 4.49
C LEU A 16 -1.80 8.27 5.00
N GLY A 17 -1.44 8.91 6.12
CA GLY A 17 -2.30 9.90 6.80
C GLY A 17 -2.61 11.17 6.01
N ALA A 18 -1.65 11.75 5.29
CA ALA A 18 -1.88 13.02 4.57
C ALA A 18 -2.70 12.83 3.27
N ASN A 19 -2.53 11.69 2.61
CA ASN A 19 -3.09 11.41 1.28
C ASN A 19 -4.15 10.29 1.27
N TRP A 20 -4.68 9.90 2.44
CA TRP A 20 -5.64 8.80 2.60
C TRP A 20 -6.89 8.97 1.72
N GLY A 21 -7.42 10.19 1.63
CA GLY A 21 -8.61 10.47 0.81
C GLY A 21 -8.42 10.10 -0.66
N LYS A 22 -7.30 10.52 -1.27
CA LYS A 22 -6.94 10.20 -2.66
C LYS A 22 -6.62 8.72 -2.82
N LEU A 23 -5.86 8.15 -1.89
CA LEU A 23 -5.51 6.73 -1.92
C LEU A 23 -6.76 5.85 -1.88
N ARG A 24 -7.77 6.14 -1.04
CA ARG A 24 -9.05 5.41 -1.03
C ARG A 24 -9.76 5.45 -2.37
N GLY A 25 -9.73 6.60 -3.06
CA GLY A 25 -10.31 6.73 -4.39
C GLY A 25 -9.61 5.83 -5.42
N MET A 26 -8.27 5.80 -5.39
CA MET A 26 -7.48 4.90 -6.23
C MET A 26 -7.71 3.44 -5.88
N ILE A 27 -7.81 3.09 -4.58
CA ILE A 27 -8.13 1.73 -4.15
C ILE A 27 -9.49 1.30 -4.71
N LYS A 28 -10.52 2.13 -4.60
CA LYS A 28 -11.86 1.81 -5.12
C LYS A 28 -11.85 1.58 -6.64
N ARG A 29 -11.02 2.32 -7.38
CA ARG A 29 -10.89 2.19 -8.83
C ARG A 29 -10.12 0.92 -9.23
N ASP A 30 -8.98 0.67 -8.59
CA ASP A 30 -8.04 -0.37 -9.00
C ASP A 30 -8.30 -1.72 -8.29
N PHE A 31 -9.10 -1.72 -7.22
CA PHE A 31 -9.52 -2.87 -6.42
C PHE A 31 -11.05 -2.86 -6.19
N PRO A 32 -11.86 -3.22 -7.20
CA PRO A 32 -13.32 -3.14 -7.13
C PRO A 32 -13.96 -4.05 -6.05
N ASN A 33 -13.26 -5.13 -5.68
CA ASN A 33 -13.68 -6.07 -4.63
C ASN A 33 -13.47 -5.52 -3.20
N VAL A 34 -12.79 -4.38 -3.06
CA VAL A 34 -12.50 -3.75 -1.77
C VAL A 34 -13.51 -2.63 -1.56
N THR A 35 -14.34 -2.77 -0.53
CA THR A 35 -15.38 -1.78 -0.22
C THR A 35 -14.82 -0.64 0.60
N ILE A 36 -15.46 0.53 0.56
CA ILE A 36 -15.10 1.67 1.43
C ILE A 36 -15.24 1.28 2.91
N SER A 37 -16.18 0.39 3.25
CA SER A 37 -16.35 -0.16 4.60
C SER A 37 -15.16 -1.03 5.03
N ASP A 38 -14.57 -1.80 4.10
CA ASP A 38 -13.31 -2.52 4.35
C ASP A 38 -12.14 -1.55 4.63
N LEU A 39 -12.20 -0.31 4.09
CA LEU A 39 -11.21 0.76 4.29
C LEU A 39 -11.49 1.67 5.50
N GLN A 40 -12.74 1.72 5.99
CA GLN A 40 -13.20 2.69 7.00
C GLN A 40 -12.45 2.60 8.34
N PHE A 41 -11.91 1.43 8.67
CA PHE A 41 -11.18 1.19 9.92
C PHE A 41 -9.66 1.15 9.78
N MET A 42 -9.13 1.40 8.57
CA MET A 42 -7.70 1.33 8.30
C MET A 42 -6.97 2.64 8.65
N SER A 43 -7.03 3.02 9.92
CA SER A 43 -6.10 4.00 10.50
C SER A 43 -4.79 3.35 10.97
N ARG A 44 -4.69 2.02 10.92
CA ARG A 44 -3.67 1.21 11.63
C ARG A 44 -2.38 0.90 10.85
N GLY A 45 -2.19 1.51 9.68
CA GLY A 45 -0.92 1.49 8.95
C GLY A 45 -0.85 0.56 7.73
N GLU A 46 0.29 0.62 7.03
CA GLU A 46 0.52 0.02 5.71
C GLU A 46 0.32 -1.51 5.67
N ASN A 47 0.70 -2.22 6.73
CA ASN A 47 0.62 -3.69 6.76
C ASN A 47 -0.82 -4.22 6.76
N GLU A 48 -1.75 -3.56 7.47
CA GLU A 48 -3.16 -3.99 7.49
C GLU A 48 -3.82 -3.74 6.14
N LEU A 49 -3.51 -2.59 5.50
CA LEU A 49 -3.93 -2.28 4.14
C LEU A 49 -3.46 -3.34 3.15
N ILE A 50 -2.17 -3.68 3.17
CA ILE A 50 -1.62 -4.70 2.27
C ILE A 50 -2.32 -6.05 2.49
N GLY A 51 -2.56 -6.45 3.75
CA GLY A 51 -3.25 -7.69 4.09
C GLY A 51 -4.69 -7.75 3.55
N ARG A 52 -5.47 -6.68 3.75
CA ARG A 52 -6.85 -6.61 3.25
C ARG A 52 -6.91 -6.61 1.72
N LEU A 53 -6.06 -5.81 1.09
CA LEU A 53 -5.96 -5.78 -0.37
C LEU A 53 -5.58 -7.15 -0.91
N GLN A 54 -4.68 -7.88 -0.27
CA GLN A 54 -4.32 -9.24 -0.68
C GLN A 54 -5.52 -10.18 -0.65
N VAL A 55 -6.24 -10.22 0.47
CA VAL A 55 -7.39 -11.13 0.65
C VAL A 55 -8.52 -10.82 -0.35
N LYS A 56 -8.83 -9.54 -0.57
CA LYS A 56 -9.97 -9.13 -1.41
C LYS A 56 -9.66 -9.14 -2.91
N SER A 57 -8.41 -8.87 -3.28
CA SER A 57 -8.00 -8.78 -4.69
C SER A 57 -7.35 -10.05 -5.23
N GLY A 58 -6.94 -10.96 -4.36
CA GLY A 58 -6.13 -12.14 -4.72
C GLY A 58 -4.70 -11.81 -5.15
N LYS A 59 -4.30 -10.52 -5.17
CA LYS A 59 -2.95 -10.11 -5.57
C LYS A 59 -1.93 -10.42 -4.49
N THR A 60 -0.70 -10.65 -4.91
CA THR A 60 0.41 -10.89 -3.97
C THR A 60 0.77 -9.61 -3.21
N LYS A 61 1.37 -9.78 -2.02
CA LYS A 61 1.88 -8.66 -1.21
C LYS A 61 2.85 -7.76 -1.98
N SER A 62 3.66 -8.33 -2.89
CA SER A 62 4.60 -7.57 -3.72
C SER A 62 3.87 -6.66 -4.68
N GLN A 63 2.93 -7.18 -5.46
CA GLN A 63 2.14 -6.39 -6.41
C GLN A 63 1.40 -5.25 -5.73
N ILE A 64 0.87 -5.49 -4.52
CA ILE A 64 0.20 -4.44 -3.75
C ILE A 64 1.20 -3.40 -3.27
N ARG A 65 2.35 -3.81 -2.72
CA ARG A 65 3.40 -2.87 -2.29
C ARG A 65 3.91 -2.02 -3.46
N ASP A 66 4.12 -2.62 -4.62
CA ASP A 66 4.54 -1.92 -5.82
C ASP A 66 3.45 -0.94 -6.29
N TRP A 67 2.18 -1.34 -6.23
CA TRP A 67 1.06 -0.47 -6.52
C TRP A 67 0.95 0.70 -5.52
N VAL A 68 1.09 0.46 -4.20
CA VAL A 68 1.04 1.53 -3.19
C VAL A 68 2.23 2.47 -3.36
N ARG A 69 3.43 1.94 -3.63
CA ARG A 69 4.64 2.74 -3.92
C ARG A 69 4.49 3.57 -5.20
N ASN A 70 3.87 3.03 -6.24
CA ASN A 70 3.59 3.78 -7.46
C ASN A 70 2.55 4.88 -7.18
N SER A 71 1.48 4.52 -6.47
CA SER A 71 0.42 5.46 -6.10
C SER A 71 0.97 6.58 -5.22
N SER A 72 1.85 6.29 -4.26
CA SER A 72 2.46 7.29 -3.37
C SER A 72 3.43 8.24 -4.06
N LYS A 73 3.96 7.90 -5.25
CA LYS A 73 4.78 8.81 -6.04
C LYS A 73 3.95 9.87 -6.79
N ILE A 74 2.65 9.61 -6.94
CA ILE A 74 1.71 10.45 -7.70
C ILE A 74 1.07 11.52 -6.80
N ILE A 75 1.15 11.37 -5.48
CA ILE A 75 0.45 12.20 -4.48
C ILE A 75 1.41 13.01 -3.64
#